data_AF-A0A518D555-F1
#
_entry.id   AF-A0A518D555-F1
#
_cell.length_a   1.000
_cell.length_b   1.000
_cell.length_c   1.000
_cell.angle_alpha   90.00
_cell.angle_beta   90.00
_cell.angle_gamma   90.00
#
_symmetry.space_group_name_H-M   'P 1'
#
loop_
_entity.id
_entity.type
_entity.pdbx_description
1 polymer ?
#
loop_
_entity_poly.entity_id
_entity_poly.type
_entity_poly.pdbx_seq_one_letter_code
_entity_poly.pdbx_strand_id
1 'polypeptide(L)'
;MKLASSLPVLARIAAVAGLVGTVLFATAGDFDFGSFGAMEWVLFLFFPVGLALGLAYGLVRPGRGGALAILAIAGFYGVHHAIHGAWPKGPIFLLLASPALLLLVSAKKRGDTDGR
;
A
#
# COMPACT_ATOMS: atom_id res chain seq x y z
N MET A 1 -4.85 -21.86 -20.80
CA MET A 1 -4.79 -20.41 -21.11
C MET A 1 -5.66 -19.50 -20.20
N LYS A 2 -6.09 -19.92 -19.00
CA LYS A 2 -6.98 -19.12 -18.11
C LYS A 2 -6.26 -18.23 -17.07
N LEU A 3 -4.99 -18.54 -16.73
CA LEU A 3 -4.24 -17.81 -15.70
C LEU A 3 -3.83 -16.38 -16.09
N ALA A 4 -3.71 -16.08 -17.39
CA ALA A 4 -3.27 -14.77 -17.85
C ALA A 4 -4.37 -13.69 -17.78
N SER A 5 -5.64 -14.06 -17.90
CA SER A 5 -6.78 -13.13 -17.91
C SER A 5 -7.25 -12.73 -16.51
N SER A 6 -7.01 -13.55 -15.48
CA SER A 6 -7.51 -13.30 -14.12
C SER A 6 -6.65 -12.32 -13.31
N LEU A 7 -5.36 -12.17 -13.64
CA LEU A 7 -4.41 -11.36 -12.84
C LEU A 7 -4.85 -9.89 -12.68
N PRO A 8 -5.29 -9.17 -13.74
CA PRO A 8 -5.92 -7.85 -13.63
C PRO A 8 -7.03 -7.72 -12.59
N VAL A 9 -7.94 -8.70 -12.56
CA VAL A 9 -9.12 -8.69 -11.71
C VAL A 9 -8.72 -8.97 -10.27
N LEU A 10 -7.87 -9.98 -10.07
CA LEU A 10 -7.30 -10.31 -8.76
C LEU A 10 -6.55 -9.13 -8.16
N ALA A 11 -5.73 -8.42 -8.95
CA ALA A 11 -5.01 -7.24 -8.47
C ALA A 11 -5.94 -6.11 -8.02
N ARG A 12 -7.06 -5.89 -8.72
CA ARG A 12 -8.06 -4.88 -8.34
C ARG A 12 -8.85 -5.28 -7.10
N ILE A 13 -9.31 -6.53 -7.02
CA ILE A 13 -10.01 -7.05 -5.83
C ILE A 13 -9.10 -6.95 -4.61
N ALA A 14 -7.84 -7.40 -4.75
CA ALA A 14 -6.85 -7.28 -3.69
C ALA A 14 -6.62 -5.81 -3.30
N ALA A 15 -6.52 -4.89 -4.26
CA ALA A 15 -6.31 -3.48 -3.98
C ALA A 15 -7.50 -2.86 -3.21
N VAL A 16 -8.74 -3.21 -3.58
CA VAL A 16 -9.93 -2.80 -2.83
C VAL A 16 -9.92 -3.39 -1.42
N ALA A 17 -9.61 -4.68 -1.27
CA ALA A 17 -9.54 -5.32 0.05
C ALA A 17 -8.45 -4.69 0.93
N GLY A 18 -7.26 -4.43 0.38
CA GLY A 18 -6.17 -3.76 1.10
C GLY A 18 -6.51 -2.31 1.44
N LEU A 19 -7.19 -1.58 0.55
CA LEU A 19 -7.66 -0.22 0.81
C LEU A 19 -8.66 -0.20 1.95
N VAL A 20 -9.68 -1.07 1.90
CA VAL A 20 -10.67 -1.21 2.97
C VAL A 20 -9.99 -1.60 4.27
N GLY A 21 -9.08 -2.59 4.26
CA GLY A 21 -8.33 -2.98 5.45
C GLY A 21 -7.47 -1.85 6.03
N THR A 22 -6.86 -1.03 5.16
CA THR A 22 -6.05 0.13 5.58
C THR A 22 -6.92 1.23 6.19
N VAL A 23 -8.09 1.51 5.60
CA VAL A 23 -9.04 2.47 6.14
C VAL A 23 -9.60 1.98 7.48
N LEU A 24 -9.99 0.71 7.57
CA LEU A 24 -10.46 0.11 8.81
C LEU A 24 -9.38 0.16 9.89
N PHE A 25 -8.12 -0.15 9.55
CA PHE A 25 -7.00 -0.01 10.47
C PHE A 25 -6.87 1.43 10.99
N ALA A 26 -6.98 2.42 10.11
CA ALA A 26 -6.90 3.83 10.46
C ALA A 26 -8.06 4.30 11.36
N THR A 27 -9.27 3.75 11.18
CA THR A 27 -10.46 4.19 11.91
C THR A 27 -10.76 3.39 13.16
N ALA A 28 -10.31 2.13 13.22
CA ALA A 28 -10.51 1.24 14.36
C ALA A 28 -9.33 1.25 15.34
N GLY A 29 -8.21 1.86 14.98
CA GLY A 29 -7.10 2.07 15.91
C GLY A 29 -7.42 3.18 16.90
N ASP A 30 -7.01 2.99 18.16
CA ASP A 30 -7.07 4.02 19.21
C ASP A 30 -5.96 5.08 18.97
N PHE A 31 -6.11 5.87 17.91
CA PHE A 31 -5.20 6.98 17.61
C PHE A 31 -5.62 8.21 18.39
N ASP A 32 -4.78 8.65 19.31
CA ASP A 32 -4.91 9.97 19.94
C ASP A 32 -4.18 11.02 19.09
N PHE A 33 -4.88 11.57 18.10
CA PHE A 33 -4.34 12.63 17.24
C PHE A 33 -3.96 13.91 18.02
N GLY A 34 -4.48 14.11 19.23
CA GLY A 34 -4.15 15.25 20.08
C GLY A 34 -2.73 15.19 20.64
N SER A 35 -2.14 14.00 20.73
CA SER A 35 -0.77 13.78 21.21
C SER A 35 0.25 13.51 20.10
N PHE A 36 -0.16 13.61 18.82
CA PHE A 36 0.76 13.39 17.70
C PHE A 36 1.83 14.49 17.63
N GLY A 37 3.08 14.08 17.82
CA GLY A 37 4.23 14.88 17.46
C GLY A 37 4.44 14.95 15.95
N ALA A 38 5.40 15.77 15.52
CA ALA A 38 5.69 15.97 14.09
C ALA A 38 6.06 14.67 13.38
N MET A 39 6.74 13.75 14.06
CA MET A 39 7.20 12.50 13.47
C MET A 39 6.09 11.44 13.37
N GLU A 40 5.15 11.45 14.32
CA GLU A 40 3.94 10.65 14.29
C GLU A 40 3.06 11.06 13.09
N TRP A 41 2.97 12.35 12.79
CA TRP A 41 2.32 12.83 11.56
C TRP A 41 3.00 12.34 10.28
N VAL A 42 4.33 12.33 10.25
CA VAL A 42 5.09 11.79 9.09
C VAL A 42 4.82 10.29 8.93
N LEU A 43 4.84 9.53 10.03
CA LEU A 43 4.49 8.11 10.03
C LEU A 43 3.06 7.90 9.51
N PHE A 44 2.10 8.67 10.02
CA PHE A 44 0.70 8.62 9.61
C PHE A 44 0.50 8.93 8.13
N LEU A 45 1.26 9.90 7.61
CA LEU A 45 1.24 10.28 6.19
C LEU A 45 1.76 9.15 5.30
N PHE A 46 2.81 8.43 5.70
CA PHE A 46 3.28 7.26 4.96
C PHE A 46 2.32 6.07 5.10
N PHE A 47 1.87 5.79 6.32
CA PHE A 47 0.87 4.78 6.62
C PHE A 47 0.00 5.24 7.81
N PRO A 48 -1.34 5.29 7.67
CA PRO A 48 -2.11 4.63 6.61
C PRO A 48 -2.36 5.47 5.33
N VAL A 49 -2.13 6.78 5.34
CA VAL A 49 -2.60 7.69 4.28
C VAL A 49 -1.95 7.41 2.93
N GLY A 50 -0.62 7.37 2.86
CA GLY A 50 0.14 7.18 1.62
C GLY A 50 -0.14 5.83 0.98
N LEU A 51 -0.27 4.77 1.80
CA LEU A 51 -0.67 3.45 1.34
C LEU A 51 -2.07 3.48 0.71
N ALA A 52 -3.05 4.07 1.40
CA ALA A 52 -4.42 4.17 0.90
C ALA A 52 -4.49 4.95 -0.43
N LEU A 53 -3.80 6.08 -0.53
CA LEU A 53 -3.71 6.86 -1.76
C LEU A 53 -3.07 6.08 -2.91
N GLY A 54 -1.99 5.34 -2.62
CA GLY A 54 -1.32 4.48 -3.60
C GLY A 54 -2.24 3.37 -4.13
N LEU A 55 -2.95 2.67 -3.24
CA LEU A 55 -3.90 1.63 -3.61
C LEU A 55 -5.08 2.18 -4.42
N ALA A 56 -5.66 3.30 -3.98
CA ALA A 56 -6.76 3.97 -4.69
C ALA A 56 -6.32 4.43 -6.08
N TYR A 57 -5.16 5.09 -6.18
CA TYR A 57 -4.60 5.49 -7.48
C TYR A 57 -4.29 4.28 -8.37
N GLY A 58 -3.88 3.16 -7.76
CA GLY A 58 -3.61 1.88 -8.41
C GLY A 58 -4.82 1.27 -9.12
N LEU A 59 -6.05 1.58 -8.69
CA LEU A 59 -7.26 1.12 -9.37
C LEU A 59 -7.38 1.70 -10.80
N VAL A 60 -6.90 2.95 -10.97
CA VAL A 60 -6.90 3.67 -12.25
C VAL A 60 -5.58 3.47 -13.00
N ARG A 61 -4.44 3.57 -12.29
CA ARG A 61 -3.08 3.45 -12.83
C ARG A 61 -2.28 2.40 -12.05
N PRO A 62 -2.45 1.09 -12.34
CA PRO A 62 -1.90 0.00 -11.51
C PRO A 62 -0.39 0.09 -11.25
N GLY A 63 0.41 0.43 -12.26
CA GLY A 63 1.87 0.50 -12.10
C GLY A 63 2.30 1.65 -11.18
N ARG A 64 1.80 2.86 -11.43
CA ARG A 64 2.16 4.04 -10.64
C ARG A 64 1.59 4.00 -9.23
N GLY A 65 0.33 3.56 -9.08
CA GLY A 65 -0.30 3.41 -7.77
C GLY A 65 0.34 2.30 -6.92
N GLY A 66 0.65 1.16 -7.53
CA GLY A 66 1.41 0.09 -6.87
C GLY A 66 2.79 0.55 -6.41
N ALA A 67 3.53 1.27 -7.26
CA ALA A 67 4.82 1.86 -6.88
C ALA A 67 4.68 2.88 -5.74
N LEU A 68 3.68 3.76 -5.79
CA LEU A 68 3.42 4.74 -4.73
C LEU A 68 3.11 4.06 -3.39
N ALA A 69 2.26 3.03 -3.39
CA ALA A 69 1.94 2.26 -2.20
C ALA A 69 3.17 1.54 -1.60
N ILE A 70 4.05 0.98 -2.44
CA ILE A 70 5.30 0.35 -2.00
C ILE A 70 6.24 1.39 -1.39
N LEU A 71 6.42 2.54 -2.06
CA LEU A 71 7.24 3.64 -1.53
C LEU A 71 6.68 4.18 -0.22
N ALA A 72 5.36 4.25 -0.09
CA ALA A 72 4.72 4.69 1.15
C ALA A 72 5.05 3.76 2.33
N ILE A 73 4.96 2.45 2.13
CA ILE A 73 5.33 1.48 3.17
C ILE A 73 6.83 1.42 3.42
N ALA A 74 7.67 1.52 2.39
CA ALA A 74 9.11 1.62 2.58
C ALA A 74 9.49 2.87 3.40
N GLY A 75 8.84 4.00 3.11
CA GLY A 75 8.97 5.24 3.88
C GLY A 75 8.53 5.09 5.33
N PHE A 76 7.36 4.47 5.58
CA PHE A 76 6.88 4.16 6.94
C PHE A 76 7.91 3.34 7.73
N TYR A 77 8.42 2.25 7.15
CA TYR A 77 9.42 1.40 7.80
C TYR A 77 10.73 2.16 8.05
N GLY A 78 11.20 2.94 7.08
CA GLY A 78 12.42 3.73 7.21
C GLY A 78 12.33 4.80 8.30
N VAL A 79 11.24 5.58 8.29
CA VAL A 79 10.98 6.62 9.29
C VAL A 79 10.79 6.00 10.68
N HIS A 80 10.02 4.91 10.79
CA HIS A 80 9.81 4.24 12.07
C HIS A 80 11.11 3.73 12.66
N HIS A 81 11.95 3.09 11.84
CA HIS A 81 13.26 2.61 12.27
C HIS A 81 14.19 3.75 12.69
N ALA A 82 14.20 4.87 11.95
CA ALA A 82 15.02 6.03 12.28
C ALA A 82 14.63 6.67 13.63
N ILE A 83 13.34 6.71 13.96
CA ILE A 83 12.85 7.34 15.20
C ILE A 83 12.96 6.39 16.40
N HIS A 84 12.58 5.12 16.23
CA HIS A 84 12.41 4.18 17.34
C HIS A 84 13.58 3.20 17.50
N GLY A 85 14.54 3.19 16.56
CA GLY A 85 15.65 2.23 16.53
C GLY A 85 15.22 0.78 16.29
N ALA A 86 13.93 0.55 16.02
CA ALA A 86 13.32 -0.77 15.90
C ALA A 86 12.36 -0.80 14.72
N TRP A 87 12.22 -1.98 14.13
CA TRP A 87 11.25 -2.20 13.06
C TRP A 87 9.82 -2.27 13.64
N PRO A 88 8.81 -1.80 12.89
CA PRO A 88 7.41 -1.99 13.25
C PRO A 88 7.13 -3.48 13.54
N LYS A 89 6.53 -3.78 14.69
CA LYS A 89 6.19 -5.15 15.06
C LYS A 89 4.94 -5.61 14.33
N GLY A 90 4.97 -6.84 13.85
CA GLY A 90 3.82 -7.52 13.26
C GLY A 90 3.74 -7.45 11.74
N PRO A 91 3.17 -8.49 11.10
CA PRO A 91 3.13 -8.59 9.64
C PRO A 91 2.05 -7.72 8.98
N ILE A 92 1.20 -7.05 9.78
CA ILE A 92 -0.03 -6.40 9.29
C ILE A 92 0.23 -5.33 8.23
N PHE A 93 1.29 -4.53 8.39
CA PHE A 93 1.65 -3.48 7.43
C PHE A 93 2.00 -4.06 6.06
N LEU A 94 2.78 -5.16 6.04
CA LEU A 94 3.13 -5.85 4.81
C LEU A 94 1.93 -6.56 4.18
N LEU A 95 1.04 -7.14 5.00
CA LEU A 95 -0.19 -7.78 4.52
C LEU A 95 -1.10 -6.76 3.82
N LEU A 96 -1.31 -5.59 4.41
CA LEU A 96 -2.09 -4.49 3.82
C LEU A 96 -1.42 -3.92 2.56
N ALA A 97 -0.09 -3.97 2.48
CA ALA A 97 0.67 -3.52 1.32
C ALA A 97 0.75 -4.56 0.19
N SER A 98 0.51 -5.84 0.48
CA SER A 98 0.65 -6.93 -0.50
C SER A 98 -0.11 -6.73 -1.82
N PRO A 99 -1.29 -6.06 -1.87
CA PRO A 99 -1.94 -5.77 -3.14
C PRO A 99 -1.17 -4.81 -4.05
N ALA A 100 -0.30 -3.96 -3.50
CA ALA A 100 0.53 -3.05 -4.28
C ALA A 100 1.49 -3.81 -5.21
N LEU A 101 2.02 -4.95 -4.76
CA LEU A 101 2.84 -5.85 -5.58
C LEU A 101 2.01 -6.45 -6.71
N LEU A 102 0.78 -6.90 -6.42
CA LEU A 102 -0.13 -7.43 -7.44
C LEU A 102 -0.47 -6.40 -8.51
N LEU A 103 -0.71 -5.14 -8.10
CA LEU A 103 -0.94 -4.03 -9.02
C LEU A 103 0.28 -3.78 -9.94
N LEU A 104 1.49 -3.79 -9.37
CA LEU A 104 2.73 -3.57 -10.11
C LEU A 104 3.01 -4.69 -11.11
N VAL A 105 2.85 -5.95 -10.69
CA VAL A 105 3.04 -7.13 -11.56
C VAL A 105 1.96 -7.17 -12.67
N SER A 106 0.71 -6.87 -12.33
CA SER A 106 -0.39 -6.71 -13.30
C SER A 106 -0.07 -5.64 -14.36
N ALA A 107 0.52 -4.52 -13.95
CA ALA A 107 0.86 -3.43 -14.86
C ALA A 107 1.99 -3.81 -15.81
N LYS A 108 3.07 -4.41 -15.29
CA LYS A 108 4.21 -4.86 -16.10
C LYS A 108 3.76 -5.85 -17.17
N LYS A 109 2.93 -6.83 -16.79
CA LYS A 109 2.42 -7.83 -17.72
C LYS A 109 1.56 -7.23 -18.85
N ARG A 110 0.77 -6.18 -18.57
CA ARG A 110 0.01 -5.48 -19.63
C ARG A 110 0.91 -4.69 -20.56
N GLY A 111 1.92 -3.99 -20.02
CA GLY A 111 2.90 -3.27 -20.82
C GLY A 111 3.67 -4.18 -21.78
N ASP A 112 4.04 -5.39 -21.33
CA ASP A 112 4.70 -6.39 -22.19
C ASP A 112 3.80 -6.95 -23.30
N THR A 113 2.47 -6.83 -23.17
CA THR A 113 1.51 -7.35 -24.17
C THR A 113 1.16 -6.31 -25.23
N ASP A 114 1.26 -5.02 -24.92
CA ASP A 114 0.91 -3.90 -25.82
C ASP A 114 2.10 -3.46 -26.70
N GLY A 115 3.31 -3.94 -26.39
CA GLY A 115 4.55 -3.64 -27.13
C GLY A 115 4.96 -4.67 -28.18
N ARG A 116 4.03 -5.52 -28.65
CA ARG A 116 4.26 -6.51 -29.72
C ARG A 116 3.33 -6.30 -30.90
#